data_AF-A0A498IXX2-F1
#
_entry.id   AF-A0A498IXX2-F1
#
_cell.length_a   1.000
_cell.length_b   1.000
_cell.length_c   1.000
_cell.angle_alpha   90.00
_cell.angle_beta   90.00
_cell.angle_gamma   90.00
#
_symmetry.space_group_name_H-M   'P 1'
#
loop_
_entity.id
_entity.type
_entity.pdbx_description
1 polymer ?
#
loop_
_entity_poly.entity_id
_entity_poly.type
_entity_poly.pdbx_seq_one_letter_code
_entity_poly.pdbx_strand_id
1 'polypeptide(L)'
;MELEAFKTRLFVSILFVCLVSIRANTLQTYIVQLNPQGVTSSSFASKPRWHLSFLEQTMSSEEDASLRLLYSYHSAMEGFAAQLSELELESLKLLPDNVSCRELLKMNRGFSLNYPSISVIFKHGTRSKMIRRRVTNVGSPNSIYKLEVLAPKEVKVRVKPQMLRFTDINQSLSYRVWFISRKRTEKGRMSFAQGQLTWVNSNNGLNRVKSPFSVTWK
;
A
#
# COMPACT_ATOMS: atom_id res chain seq x y z
N MET A 1 -36.53 27.52 50.15
CA MET A 1 -35.77 26.26 49.99
C MET A 1 -36.05 25.53 48.68
N GLU A 2 -37.21 25.68 48.04
CA GLU A 2 -37.54 24.92 46.81
C GLU A 2 -36.86 25.40 45.52
N LEU A 3 -36.46 26.67 45.43
CA LEU A 3 -35.83 27.22 44.21
C LEU A 3 -34.39 26.74 44.00
N GLU A 4 -33.67 26.46 45.09
CA GLU A 4 -32.30 25.93 45.05
C GLU A 4 -32.25 24.45 44.63
N ALA A 5 -33.31 23.70 44.96
CA ALA A 5 -33.44 22.28 44.57
C ALA A 5 -33.75 22.10 43.08
N PHE A 6 -34.40 23.08 42.43
CA PHE A 6 -34.70 23.05 41.00
C PHE A 6 -33.46 23.36 40.14
N LYS A 7 -32.63 24.33 40.57
CA LYS A 7 -31.36 24.67 39.90
C LYS A 7 -30.36 23.52 39.92
N THR A 8 -30.26 22.80 41.04
CA THR A 8 -29.35 21.64 41.16
C THR A 8 -29.79 20.47 40.28
N ARG A 9 -31.10 20.20 40.15
CA ARG A 9 -31.60 19.15 39.24
C ARG A 9 -31.37 19.49 37.77
N LEU A 10 -31.53 20.76 37.38
CA LEU A 10 -31.24 21.21 36.02
C LEU A 10 -29.74 21.10 35.68
N PHE A 11 -28.87 21.48 36.62
CA PHE A 11 -27.42 21.39 36.46
C PHE A 11 -26.92 19.93 36.37
N VAL A 12 -27.46 19.03 37.19
CA VAL A 12 -27.12 17.60 37.15
C VAL A 12 -27.64 16.94 35.87
N SER A 13 -28.80 17.35 35.37
CA SER A 13 -29.32 16.89 34.07
C SER A 13 -28.48 17.39 32.89
N ILE A 14 -28.02 18.64 32.91
CA ILE A 14 -27.15 19.21 31.87
C ILE A 14 -25.75 18.55 31.91
N LEU A 15 -25.23 18.24 33.09
CA LEU A 15 -23.97 17.51 33.26
C LEU A 15 -24.07 16.05 32.79
N PHE A 16 -25.23 15.40 32.97
CA PHE A 16 -25.47 14.03 32.50
C PHE A 16 -25.69 13.95 30.99
N VAL A 17 -26.29 14.97 30.36
CA VAL A 17 -26.39 15.08 28.89
C VAL A 17 -25.01 15.30 28.26
N CYS A 18 -24.09 16.00 28.94
CA CYS A 18 -22.71 16.17 28.48
C CYS A 18 -21.81 14.93 28.68
N LEU A 19 -22.27 13.89 29.40
CA LEU A 19 -21.56 12.61 29.51
C LEU A 19 -21.93 11.61 28.43
N VAL A 20 -22.92 11.92 27.57
CA VAL A 20 -22.95 11.32 26.23
C VAL A 20 -21.67 11.78 25.56
N SER A 21 -20.67 10.90 25.57
CA SER A 21 -19.36 11.14 24.99
C SER A 21 -19.55 11.84 23.64
N ILE A 22 -19.17 13.12 23.58
CA ILE A 22 -18.73 13.70 22.32
C ILE A 22 -17.49 12.88 21.99
N ARG A 23 -17.68 11.73 21.32
CA ARG A 23 -16.60 11.09 20.59
C ARG A 23 -16.21 12.16 19.59
N ALA A 24 -15.10 12.84 19.86
CA ALA A 24 -14.46 13.65 18.85
C ALA A 24 -14.33 12.75 17.61
N ASN A 25 -14.93 13.16 16.50
CA ASN A 25 -14.86 12.44 15.24
C ASN A 25 -13.44 12.65 14.68
N THR A 26 -12.46 12.08 15.37
CA THR A 26 -11.05 12.24 15.03
C THR A 26 -10.80 11.49 13.75
N LEU A 27 -10.51 12.25 12.69
CA LEU A 27 -10.12 11.69 11.41
C LEU A 27 -8.72 11.08 11.55
N GLN A 28 -8.55 9.85 11.07
CA GLN A 28 -7.26 9.19 10.96
C GLN A 28 -6.97 8.84 9.52
N THR A 29 -5.68 8.83 9.15
CA THR A 29 -5.26 8.45 7.81
C THR A 29 -5.19 6.93 7.67
N TYR A 30 -5.92 6.39 6.71
CA TYR A 30 -5.92 4.98 6.36
C TYR A 30 -5.47 4.77 4.92
N ILE A 31 -4.81 3.65 4.68
CA ILE A 31 -4.57 3.13 3.32
C ILE A 31 -5.57 2.01 3.09
N VAL A 32 -6.53 2.28 2.22
CA VAL A 32 -7.56 1.33 1.80
C VAL A 32 -7.07 0.60 0.56
N GLN A 33 -7.03 -0.73 0.62
CA GLN A 33 -6.70 -1.57 -0.53
C GLN A 33 -7.99 -2.21 -1.07
N LEU A 34 -8.23 -2.03 -2.37
CA LEU A 34 -9.39 -2.55 -3.09
C LEU A 34 -9.03 -3.78 -3.91
N ASN A 35 -10.04 -4.55 -4.29
CA ASN A 35 -9.88 -5.69 -5.18
C ASN A 35 -9.68 -5.19 -6.62
N PRO A 36 -8.51 -5.45 -7.26
CA PRO A 36 -8.28 -5.03 -8.64
C PRO A 36 -9.19 -5.73 -9.65
N GLN A 37 -9.81 -6.85 -9.29
CA GLN A 37 -10.83 -7.56 -10.08
C GLN A 37 -12.25 -7.30 -9.55
N GLY A 38 -12.42 -6.22 -8.78
CA GLY A 38 -13.71 -5.86 -8.21
C GLY A 38 -14.79 -5.60 -9.26
N VAL A 39 -16.03 -5.90 -8.89
CA VAL A 39 -17.20 -5.81 -9.77
C VAL A 39 -17.48 -4.37 -10.18
N THR A 40 -17.17 -3.41 -9.29
CA THR A 40 -17.48 -1.99 -9.52
C THR A 40 -16.43 -1.26 -10.34
N SER A 41 -15.20 -1.79 -10.47
CA SER A 41 -14.10 -1.07 -11.13
C SER A 41 -14.34 -0.77 -12.61
N SER A 42 -15.09 -1.61 -13.33
CA SER A 42 -15.37 -1.41 -14.76
C SER A 42 -16.40 -0.32 -15.04
N SER A 43 -17.18 0.07 -14.03
CA SER A 43 -18.27 1.03 -14.16
C SER A 43 -17.81 2.50 -14.18
N PHE A 44 -16.51 2.75 -14.00
CA PHE A 44 -15.97 4.10 -13.87
C PHE A 44 -14.93 4.43 -14.94
N ALA A 45 -15.00 5.66 -15.45
CA ALA A 45 -14.10 6.15 -16.50
C ALA A 45 -12.62 6.28 -16.06
N SER A 46 -12.37 6.45 -14.76
CA SER A 46 -11.01 6.58 -14.22
C SER A 46 -10.89 5.98 -12.82
N LYS A 47 -9.70 5.45 -12.50
CA LYS A 47 -9.39 4.89 -11.17
C LYS A 47 -9.57 5.90 -10.03
N PRO A 48 -9.11 7.16 -10.13
CA PRO A 48 -9.36 8.15 -9.08
C PRO A 48 -10.86 8.40 -8.83
N ARG A 49 -11.67 8.44 -9.89
CA ARG A 49 -13.12 8.64 -9.75
C ARG A 49 -13.81 7.42 -9.13
N TRP A 50 -13.35 6.23 -9.47
CA TRP A 50 -13.78 5.01 -8.80
C TRP A 50 -13.43 5.02 -7.31
N HIS A 51 -12.20 5.37 -6.93
CA HIS A 51 -11.79 5.45 -5.53
C HIS A 51 -12.58 6.49 -4.73
N LEU A 52 -12.81 7.67 -5.31
CA LEU A 52 -13.62 8.73 -4.70
C LEU A 52 -15.04 8.23 -4.39
N SER A 53 -15.63 7.41 -5.26
CA SER A 53 -16.99 6.91 -5.07
C SER A 53 -17.19 6.08 -3.80
N PHE A 54 -16.13 5.46 -3.27
CA PHE A 54 -16.20 4.75 -1.97
C PHE A 54 -16.33 5.73 -0.81
N LEU A 55 -15.62 6.87 -0.87
CA LEU A 55 -15.72 7.91 0.14
C LEU A 55 -17.09 8.56 0.11
N GLU A 56 -17.58 8.92 -1.08
CA GLU A 56 -18.92 9.50 -1.29
C GLU A 56 -20.05 8.62 -0.74
N GLN A 57 -19.90 7.29 -0.78
CA GLN A 57 -20.89 6.34 -0.23
C GLN A 57 -20.86 6.23 1.30
N THR A 58 -19.73 6.55 1.93
CA THR A 58 -19.54 6.41 3.38
C THR A 58 -19.70 7.72 4.15
N MET A 59 -19.68 8.84 3.44
CA MET A 59 -19.71 10.18 4.00
C MET A 59 -21.09 10.80 3.86
N SER A 60 -21.40 11.75 4.74
CA SER A 60 -22.61 12.56 4.63
C SER A 60 -22.53 13.47 3.41
N SER A 61 -23.67 13.71 2.75
CA SER A 61 -23.78 14.53 1.53
C SER A 61 -23.27 15.97 1.66
N GLU A 62 -23.05 16.47 2.88
CA GLU A 62 -22.60 17.83 3.15
C GLU A 62 -21.07 17.98 3.10
N GLU A 63 -20.31 16.88 3.13
CA GLU A 63 -18.86 16.90 3.19
C GLU A 63 -18.23 16.57 1.83
N ASP A 64 -17.27 17.40 1.39
CA ASP A 64 -16.53 17.12 0.15
C ASP A 64 -15.54 15.97 0.37
N ALA A 65 -15.91 14.79 -0.11
CA ALA A 65 -15.09 13.57 -0.10
C ALA A 65 -13.71 13.77 -0.75
N SER A 66 -13.59 14.71 -1.70
CA SER A 66 -12.33 15.01 -2.39
C SER A 66 -11.28 15.58 -1.45
N LEU A 67 -11.69 16.31 -0.41
CA LEU A 67 -10.78 16.89 0.59
C LEU A 67 -10.15 15.82 1.48
N ARG A 68 -10.85 14.70 1.69
CA ARG A 68 -10.35 13.59 2.52
C ARG A 68 -9.51 12.58 1.75
N LEU A 69 -9.59 12.57 0.42
CA LEU A 69 -8.78 11.73 -0.44
C LEU A 69 -7.35 12.28 -0.55
N LEU A 70 -6.41 11.70 0.19
CA LEU A 70 -5.01 12.12 0.17
C LEU A 70 -4.27 11.62 -1.07
N TYR A 71 -4.56 10.38 -1.51
CA TYR A 71 -3.87 9.80 -2.66
C TYR A 71 -4.64 8.63 -3.29
N SER A 72 -4.58 8.52 -4.62
CA SER A 72 -5.19 7.42 -5.38
C SER A 72 -4.11 6.50 -5.97
N TYR A 73 -3.93 5.33 -5.36
CA TYR A 73 -2.97 4.31 -5.80
C TYR A 73 -3.54 3.50 -6.96
N HIS A 74 -2.88 3.55 -8.11
CA HIS A 74 -3.23 2.75 -9.30
C HIS A 74 -2.03 2.01 -9.88
N SER A 75 -0.83 2.26 -9.36
CA SER A 75 0.42 1.70 -9.87
C SER A 75 1.05 0.64 -8.96
N ALA A 76 0.84 0.72 -7.65
CA ALA A 76 1.47 -0.18 -6.67
C ALA A 76 0.55 -1.14 -5.95
N MET A 77 -0.66 -0.68 -5.73
CA MET A 77 -1.83 -1.45 -5.39
C MET A 77 -3.01 -0.74 -6.03
N GLU A 78 -4.15 -1.41 -6.05
CA GLU A 78 -5.41 -0.77 -6.32
C GLU A 78 -6.00 -0.30 -4.99
N GLY A 79 -6.28 0.99 -4.85
CA GLY A 79 -6.76 1.56 -3.59
C GLY A 79 -6.40 3.03 -3.40
N PHE A 80 -6.59 3.54 -2.19
CA PHE A 80 -6.39 4.96 -1.89
C PHE A 80 -5.96 5.20 -0.45
N ALA A 81 -5.37 6.36 -0.18
CA ALA A 81 -5.16 6.89 1.16
C ALA A 81 -6.18 7.99 1.43
N ALA A 82 -6.89 7.91 2.54
CA ALA A 82 -7.87 8.91 2.92
C ALA A 82 -7.93 9.13 4.44
N GLN A 83 -8.46 10.27 4.83
CA GLN A 83 -8.82 10.57 6.22
C GLN A 83 -10.24 10.08 6.50
N LEU A 84 -10.41 9.21 7.49
CA LEU A 84 -11.70 8.62 7.85
C LEU A 84 -11.94 8.66 9.36
N SER A 85 -13.19 8.83 9.76
CA SER A 85 -13.63 8.52 11.12
C SER A 85 -13.77 7.01 11.32
N GLU A 86 -13.86 6.55 12.57
CA GLU A 86 -14.07 5.12 12.86
C GLU A 86 -15.39 4.60 12.25
N LEU A 87 -16.45 5.42 12.25
CA LEU A 87 -17.76 5.05 11.70
C LEU A 87 -17.73 4.94 10.17
N GLU A 88 -17.01 5.85 9.50
CA GLU A 88 -16.79 5.79 8.06
C GLU A 88 -15.97 4.56 7.69
N LEU A 89 -14.93 4.23 8.47
CA LEU A 89 -14.11 3.03 8.25
C LEU A 89 -14.95 1.75 8.38
N GLU A 90 -15.81 1.66 9.38
CA GLU A 90 -16.71 0.51 9.54
C GLU A 90 -17.71 0.41 8.38
N SER A 91 -18.26 1.55 7.92
CA SER A 91 -19.14 1.58 6.75
C SER A 91 -18.41 1.14 5.48
N LEU A 92 -17.16 1.59 5.32
CA LEU A 92 -16.31 1.25 4.18
C LEU A 92 -15.95 -0.25 4.13
N LYS A 93 -15.81 -0.92 5.29
CA LYS A 93 -15.58 -2.38 5.35
C LYS A 93 -16.75 -3.20 4.79
N LEU A 94 -17.95 -2.63 4.77
CA LEU A 94 -19.16 -3.28 4.27
C LEU A 94 -19.37 -3.09 2.77
N LEU A 95 -18.61 -2.18 2.13
CA LEU A 95 -18.73 -1.94 0.69
C LEU A 95 -18.18 -3.12 -0.15
N PRO A 96 -18.78 -3.39 -1.32
CA PRO A 96 -18.26 -4.38 -2.26
C PRO A 96 -16.84 -4.01 -2.70
N ASP A 97 -16.05 -5.00 -3.10
CA ASP A 97 -14.64 -4.84 -3.54
C ASP A 97 -13.64 -4.39 -2.47
N ASN A 98 -14.08 -4.16 -1.22
CA ASN A 98 -13.18 -4.12 -0.08
C ASN A 98 -12.66 -5.53 0.19
N VAL A 99 -11.34 -5.66 0.36
CA VAL A 99 -10.70 -6.95 0.52
C VAL A 99 -10.04 -6.98 1.88
N SER A 100 -10.40 -7.98 2.68
CA SER A 100 -9.69 -8.24 3.93
C SER A 100 -8.21 -8.48 3.62
N CYS A 101 -7.32 -7.97 4.48
CA CYS A 101 -5.88 -8.28 4.43
C CYS A 101 -5.64 -9.78 4.22
N ARG A 102 -6.43 -10.65 4.86
CA ARG A 102 -6.32 -12.11 4.74
C ARG A 102 -6.64 -12.62 3.33
N GLU A 103 -7.61 -12.03 2.66
CA GLU A 103 -7.98 -12.35 1.28
C GLU A 103 -6.97 -11.79 0.29
N LEU A 104 -6.44 -10.58 0.55
CA LEU A 104 -5.31 -10.03 -0.21
C LEU A 104 -4.10 -10.96 -0.14
N LEU A 105 -3.82 -11.57 1.01
CA LEU A 105 -2.72 -12.54 1.13
C LEU A 105 -2.98 -13.82 0.32
N LYS A 106 -4.25 -14.22 0.18
CA LYS A 106 -4.65 -15.39 -0.62
C LYS A 106 -4.59 -15.09 -2.11
N MET A 107 -5.03 -13.90 -2.53
CA MET A 107 -5.04 -13.46 -3.93
C MET A 107 -3.62 -13.10 -4.42
N ASN A 108 -2.82 -12.41 -3.59
CA ASN A 108 -1.42 -12.11 -3.85
C ASN A 108 -0.49 -13.11 -3.17
N ARG A 109 -0.52 -14.38 -3.60
CA ARG A 109 0.41 -15.43 -3.14
C ARG A 109 1.86 -15.02 -3.40
N GLY A 110 2.48 -14.28 -2.47
CA GLY A 110 3.84 -13.76 -2.61
C GLY A 110 4.04 -12.28 -2.31
N PHE A 111 3.00 -11.50 -1.97
CA PHE A 111 3.10 -10.07 -1.61
C PHE A 111 3.82 -9.21 -2.68
N SER A 112 3.51 -9.40 -3.97
CA SER A 112 4.18 -8.69 -5.06
C SER A 112 3.53 -7.33 -5.38
N LEU A 113 3.42 -6.44 -4.39
CA LEU A 113 3.04 -5.02 -4.61
C LEU A 113 4.15 -4.27 -5.33
N ASN A 114 3.84 -3.23 -6.12
CA ASN A 114 4.87 -2.42 -6.79
C ASN A 114 5.53 -1.41 -5.83
N TYR A 115 6.04 -1.91 -4.71
CA TYR A 115 6.67 -1.08 -3.68
C TYR A 115 8.16 -0.86 -4.01
N PRO A 116 8.74 0.30 -3.65
CA PRO A 116 10.16 0.59 -3.85
C PRO A 116 11.10 -0.32 -3.03
N SER A 117 10.58 -1.11 -2.10
CA SER A 117 11.30 -2.17 -1.39
C SER A 117 10.75 -3.56 -1.71
N ILE A 118 11.54 -4.58 -1.38
CA ILE A 118 11.19 -5.98 -1.66
C ILE A 118 11.35 -6.82 -0.40
N SER A 119 10.32 -7.59 -0.05
CA SER A 119 10.37 -8.57 1.05
C SER A 119 10.10 -9.98 0.52
N VAL A 120 10.98 -10.93 0.85
CA VAL A 120 10.92 -12.30 0.33
C VAL A 120 10.97 -13.28 1.50
N ILE A 121 9.93 -14.10 1.62
CA ILE A 121 9.86 -15.14 2.67
C ILE A 121 10.05 -16.52 2.03
N PHE A 122 11.13 -17.22 2.35
CA PHE A 122 11.36 -18.62 2.01
C PHE A 122 10.79 -19.53 3.10
N LYS A 123 9.61 -20.10 2.85
CA LYS A 123 9.01 -21.14 3.69
C LYS A 123 9.70 -22.48 3.44
N HIS A 124 9.52 -23.44 4.35
CA HIS A 124 9.93 -24.83 4.11
C HIS A 124 9.48 -25.33 2.72
N GLY A 125 10.40 -25.98 2.00
CA GLY A 125 10.19 -26.44 0.61
C GLY A 125 10.26 -25.36 -0.47
N THR A 126 10.20 -24.06 -0.14
CA THR A 126 10.29 -22.97 -1.12
C THR A 126 11.74 -22.58 -1.37
N ARG A 127 12.23 -22.74 -2.61
CA ARG A 127 13.61 -22.40 -3.00
C ARG A 127 13.74 -21.17 -3.88
N SER A 128 12.66 -20.77 -4.53
CA SER A 128 12.67 -19.67 -5.50
C SER A 128 11.40 -18.84 -5.36
N LYS A 129 11.54 -17.52 -5.47
CA LYS A 129 10.41 -16.58 -5.57
C LYS A 129 10.70 -15.56 -6.65
N MET A 130 9.68 -15.29 -7.47
CA MET A 130 9.72 -14.27 -8.51
C MET A 130 8.82 -13.11 -8.12
N ILE A 131 9.34 -11.89 -8.27
CA ILE A 131 8.66 -10.65 -7.97
C ILE A 131 8.68 -9.78 -9.22
N ARG A 132 7.55 -9.16 -9.54
CA ARG A 132 7.42 -8.21 -10.64
C ARG A 132 7.37 -6.78 -10.10
N ARG A 133 8.05 -5.87 -10.80
CA ARG A 133 8.02 -4.44 -10.53
C ARG A 133 7.74 -3.68 -11.83
N ARG A 134 7.05 -2.55 -11.71
CA ARG A 134 6.79 -1.59 -12.77
C ARG A 134 7.40 -0.25 -12.34
N VAL A 135 8.14 0.39 -13.22
CA VAL A 135 8.78 1.67 -12.95
C VAL A 135 8.41 2.64 -14.05
N THR A 136 8.15 3.88 -13.66
CA THR A 136 7.76 4.96 -14.55
C THR A 136 8.90 5.97 -14.61
N ASN A 137 9.30 6.38 -15.81
CA ASN A 137 10.26 7.45 -15.97
C ASN A 137 9.61 8.80 -15.61
N VAL A 138 10.16 9.49 -14.61
CA VAL A 138 9.74 10.82 -14.20
C VAL A 138 10.81 11.89 -14.49
N GLY A 139 11.89 11.49 -15.19
CA GLY A 139 12.97 12.38 -15.60
C GLY A 139 13.01 12.55 -17.12
N SER A 140 14.20 12.86 -17.63
CA SER A 140 14.41 13.13 -19.06
C SER A 140 14.07 11.90 -19.94
N PRO A 141 13.53 12.14 -21.15
CA PRO A 141 13.37 11.10 -22.17
C PRO A 141 14.72 10.56 -22.64
N ASN A 142 14.71 9.47 -23.42
CA ASN A 142 15.92 8.81 -23.94
C ASN A 142 16.94 8.43 -22.86
N SER A 143 16.46 7.99 -21.70
CA SER A 143 17.29 7.60 -20.56
C SER A 143 17.45 6.09 -20.45
N ILE A 144 18.69 5.65 -20.20
CA ILE A 144 19.03 4.22 -20.07
C ILE A 144 19.51 3.95 -18.66
N TYR A 145 18.87 2.99 -17.99
CA TYR A 145 19.26 2.55 -16.65
C TYR A 145 19.85 1.14 -16.71
N LYS A 146 21.06 0.97 -16.17
CA LYS A 146 21.72 -0.33 -16.00
C LYS A 146 21.56 -0.81 -14.56
N LEU A 147 21.48 -2.12 -14.42
CA LEU A 147 21.26 -2.78 -13.14
C LEU A 147 22.56 -3.04 -12.38
N GLU A 148 22.59 -2.65 -11.12
CA GLU A 148 23.57 -3.08 -10.11
C GLU A 148 22.84 -3.87 -9.01
N VAL A 149 23.42 -5.00 -8.57
CA VAL A 149 22.82 -5.83 -7.51
C VAL A 149 23.85 -6.15 -6.43
N LEU A 150 23.54 -5.77 -5.20
CA LEU A 150 24.23 -6.19 -4.00
C LEU A 150 23.42 -7.32 -3.35
N ALA A 151 23.83 -8.57 -3.59
CA ALA A 151 23.13 -9.75 -3.07
C ALA A 151 23.86 -10.37 -1.86
N PRO A 152 23.13 -10.80 -0.82
CA PRO A 152 23.73 -11.55 0.28
C PRO A 152 24.17 -12.95 -0.19
N LYS A 153 25.20 -13.51 0.47
CA LYS A 153 25.84 -14.78 0.07
C LYS A 153 24.85 -15.96 -0.02
N GLU A 154 23.80 -15.95 0.78
CA GLU A 154 22.80 -17.02 0.89
C GLU A 154 21.76 -17.01 -0.23
N VAL A 155 21.73 -15.98 -1.08
CA VAL A 155 20.67 -15.79 -2.09
C VAL A 155 21.28 -15.40 -3.43
N LYS A 156 20.90 -16.14 -4.48
CA LYS A 156 21.16 -15.73 -5.86
C LYS A 156 20.01 -14.85 -6.34
N VAL A 157 20.32 -13.63 -6.76
CA VAL A 157 19.35 -12.69 -7.32
C VAL A 157 19.55 -12.62 -8.84
N ARG A 158 18.49 -12.85 -9.60
CA ARG A 158 18.47 -12.70 -11.07
C ARG A 158 17.42 -11.68 -11.45
N VAL A 159 17.73 -10.80 -12.38
CA VAL A 159 16.80 -9.76 -12.84
C VAL A 159 16.72 -9.77 -14.36
N LYS A 160 15.51 -9.60 -14.91
CA LYS A 160 15.30 -9.39 -16.35
C LYS A 160 14.28 -8.26 -16.61
N PRO A 161 14.58 -7.33 -17.53
CA PRO A 161 15.86 -7.15 -18.23
C PRO A 161 16.96 -6.60 -17.27
N GLN A 162 18.22 -6.59 -17.71
CA GLN A 162 19.33 -5.94 -16.96
C GLN A 162 19.51 -4.46 -17.33
N MET A 163 18.72 -3.98 -18.30
CA MET A 163 18.72 -2.60 -18.76
C MET A 163 17.28 -2.17 -19.03
N LEU A 164 16.94 -0.95 -18.60
CA LEU A 164 15.67 -0.30 -18.90
C LEU A 164 15.95 0.92 -19.78
N ARG A 165 15.31 0.97 -20.95
CA ARG A 165 15.46 2.06 -21.92
C ARG A 165 14.14 2.81 -22.00
N PHE A 166 14.11 4.02 -21.49
CA PHE A 166 12.95 4.90 -21.58
C PHE A 166 13.13 5.87 -22.75
N THR A 167 12.19 5.85 -23.69
CA THR A 167 12.12 6.77 -24.83
C THR A 167 11.43 8.06 -24.43
N ASP A 168 10.39 7.98 -23.60
CA ASP A 168 9.51 9.10 -23.27
C ASP A 168 9.44 9.36 -21.76
N ILE A 169 9.02 10.56 -21.40
CA ILE A 169 8.58 10.87 -20.03
C ILE A 169 7.27 10.13 -19.74
N ASN A 170 7.07 9.70 -18.49
CA ASN A 170 5.92 8.91 -18.03
C ASN A 170 5.78 7.51 -18.66
N GLN A 171 6.72 7.10 -19.51
CA GLN A 171 6.76 5.73 -20.00
C GLN A 171 7.02 4.78 -18.83
N SER A 172 6.25 3.70 -18.79
CA SER A 172 6.40 2.66 -17.76
C SER A 172 6.97 1.37 -18.34
N LEU A 173 7.95 0.80 -17.66
CA LEU A 173 8.52 -0.51 -18.00
C LEU A 173 8.40 -1.47 -16.82
N SER A 174 8.39 -2.78 -17.10
CA SER A 174 8.36 -3.82 -16.07
C SER A 174 9.67 -4.61 -16.05
N TYR A 175 10.10 -5.01 -14.86
CA TYR A 175 11.17 -5.99 -14.67
C TYR A 175 10.74 -7.08 -13.68
N ARG A 176 11.41 -8.23 -13.77
CA ARG A 176 11.21 -9.39 -12.90
C ARG A 176 12.49 -9.68 -12.13
N VAL A 177 12.34 -9.97 -10.85
CA VAL A 177 13.41 -10.33 -9.93
C VAL A 177 13.15 -11.73 -9.39
N TRP A 178 14.06 -12.66 -9.62
CA TRP A 178 14.05 -13.99 -9.03
C TRP A 178 15.04 -14.04 -7.87
N PHE A 179 14.54 -14.39 -6.69
CA PHE A 179 15.33 -14.68 -5.52
C PHE A 179 15.40 -16.20 -5.37
N ILE A 180 16.61 -16.75 -5.40
CA ILE A 180 16.85 -18.19 -5.33
C ILE A 180 17.70 -18.46 -4.08
N SER A 181 17.12 -19.17 -3.12
CA SER A 181 17.80 -19.48 -1.87
C SER A 181 18.83 -20.58 -2.05
N ARG A 182 20.06 -20.33 -1.60
CA ARG A 182 21.13 -21.33 -1.47
C ARG A 182 21.09 -22.05 -0.13
N LYS A 183 20.48 -21.44 0.88
CA LYS A 183 20.31 -21.99 2.24
C LYS A 183 19.12 -22.94 2.30
N ARG A 184 19.23 -24.06 3.02
CA ARG A 184 18.07 -24.90 3.39
C ARG A 184 17.33 -24.27 4.57
N THR A 185 16.01 -24.16 4.48
CA THR A 185 15.17 -23.72 5.60
C THR A 185 15.24 -24.78 6.69
N GLU A 186 15.72 -24.41 7.87
CA GLU A 186 15.75 -25.25 9.06
C GLU A 186 14.51 -25.01 9.92
N LYS A 187 13.90 -26.10 10.41
CA LYS A 187 12.67 -26.03 11.19
C LYS A 187 12.97 -25.36 12.55
N GLY A 188 12.26 -24.28 12.85
CA GLY A 188 12.34 -23.60 14.17
C GLY A 188 13.39 -22.49 14.29
N ARG A 189 14.22 -22.23 13.26
CA ARG A 189 15.18 -21.12 13.27
C ARG A 189 14.86 -20.09 12.19
N MET A 190 14.35 -18.94 12.62
CA MET A 190 14.18 -17.78 11.75
C MET A 190 15.53 -17.10 11.52
N SER A 191 15.84 -16.79 10.26
CA SER A 191 17.01 -16.00 9.91
C SER A 191 16.68 -15.05 8.77
N PHE A 192 17.45 -13.98 8.65
CA PHE A 192 17.25 -12.99 7.59
C PHE A 192 18.57 -12.52 6.99
N ALA A 193 18.49 -11.99 5.78
CA ALA A 193 19.60 -11.34 5.09
C ALA A 193 19.05 -10.16 4.27
N GLN A 194 19.91 -9.17 4.01
CA GLN A 194 19.54 -7.96 3.29
C GLN A 194 20.43 -7.75 2.07
N GLY A 195 19.92 -7.01 1.11
CA GLY A 195 20.66 -6.58 -0.07
C GLY A 195 19.98 -5.41 -0.75
N GLN A 196 20.47 -5.05 -1.93
CA GLN A 196 20.01 -3.88 -2.65
C GLN A 196 20.02 -4.11 -4.16
N LEU A 197 18.99 -3.63 -4.83
CA LEU A 197 18.92 -3.48 -6.29
C LEU A 197 19.04 -2.00 -6.61
N THR A 198 19.93 -1.61 -7.51
CA THR A 198 20.09 -0.21 -7.93
C THR A 198 20.01 -0.10 -9.44
N TRP A 199 19.16 0.80 -9.94
CA TRP A 199 19.13 1.22 -11.33
C TRP A 199 19.96 2.50 -11.47
N VAL A 200 21.05 2.45 -12.25
CA VAL A 200 21.96 3.56 -12.46
C VAL A 200 21.81 4.10 -13.86
N ASN A 201 21.54 5.40 -13.98
CA ASN A 201 21.45 6.07 -15.27
C ASN A 201 22.82 6.06 -15.98
N SER A 202 22.85 5.52 -17.20
CA SER A 202 24.08 5.34 -17.97
C SER A 202 24.64 6.64 -18.55
N ASN A 203 23.80 7.67 -18.72
CA ASN A 203 24.19 8.91 -19.37
C ASN A 203 24.94 9.85 -18.42
N ASN A 204 24.56 9.88 -17.13
CA ASN A 204 25.15 10.79 -16.14
C ASN A 204 25.63 10.11 -14.85
N GLY A 205 25.25 8.87 -14.56
CA GLY A 205 25.59 8.15 -13.31
C GLY A 205 24.96 8.71 -12.03
N LEU A 206 24.48 9.95 -12.04
CA LEU A 206 23.94 10.68 -10.89
C LEU A 206 22.58 10.12 -10.45
N ASN A 207 21.72 9.78 -11.42
CA ASN A 207 20.38 9.25 -11.11
C ASN A 207 20.49 7.77 -10.74
N ARG A 208 20.38 7.47 -9.44
CA ARG A 208 20.46 6.12 -8.88
C ARG A 208 19.19 5.78 -8.11
N VAL A 209 18.37 4.89 -8.66
CA VAL A 209 17.12 4.43 -8.03
C VAL A 209 17.40 3.15 -7.26
N LYS A 210 17.32 3.21 -5.93
CA LYS A 210 17.67 2.10 -5.03
C LYS A 210 16.40 1.42 -4.51
N SER A 211 16.41 0.10 -4.53
CA SER A 211 15.39 -0.76 -3.94
C SER A 211 16.05 -1.71 -2.94
N PRO A 212 15.96 -1.44 -1.63
CA PRO A 212 16.42 -2.38 -0.62
C PRO A 212 15.54 -3.63 -0.63
N PHE A 213 16.15 -4.78 -0.33
CA PHE A 213 15.41 -6.01 -0.17
C PHE A 213 15.81 -6.77 1.09
N SER A 214 14.83 -7.43 1.70
CA SER A 214 15.01 -8.34 2.83
C SER A 214 14.53 -9.73 2.46
N VAL A 215 15.31 -10.74 2.84
CA VAL A 215 15.00 -12.14 2.67
C VAL A 215 14.91 -12.78 4.04
N THR A 216 13.84 -13.52 4.30
CA THR A 216 13.60 -14.23 5.56
C THR A 216 13.38 -15.72 5.30
N TRP A 217 14.01 -16.58 6.09
CA TRP A 217 13.75 -18.02 6.13
C TRP A 217 12.92 -18.34 7.36
N LYS A 218 11.80 -19.05 7.16
CA LYS A 218 10.88 -19.46 8.23
C LYS A 218 10.35 -20.87 7.99
#